data_AF-D9WZ65-F1
#
_entry.id   AF-D9WZ65-F1
#
_cell.length_a   1.000
_cell.length_b   1.000
_cell.length_c   1.000
_cell.angle_alpha   90.00
_cell.angle_beta   90.00
_cell.angle_gamma   90.00
#
_symmetry.space_group_name_H-M   'P 1'
#
loop_
_entity.id
_entity.type
_entity.pdbx_description
1 polymer ?
#
loop_
_entity_poly.entity_id
_entity_poly.type
_entity_poly.pdbx_seq_one_letter_code
_entity_poly.pdbx_strand_id
1 'polypeptide(L)'
;MTAPATVLTHRELWDAWSRLWNGDFAIADTILSRTMRVNIPQHGMPDPATLHDGPSVASWIAAFRSSFDDDARITGELGPFIVGDYAIGRWVFEGTWQGGRPAAATAPAGTRVAFRGVDILRFEDGRIAEYWLSDDQLDLYAQLGVLGGTTAGSQGADPAEELRERLAELPEDAGRKLLLQHVLDAAADATEIAELRTASGDESFLTLGVNSLTAVVLGELLDELTGVPLTPTTVFDQPTPRALADHLWTRLTTSAEGAPVSLSAALNRLEDAAAELTGDDADGRLRAELAGRLGALLDRLTPAPEGAVAGKPVQATSAEELLAYLDTRLRPLDDAG
;
A
#
# COMPACT_ATOMS: atom_id res chain seq x y z
N MET A 1 -4.58 -34.69 43.90
CA MET A 1 -3.36 -34.63 43.07
C MET A 1 -3.80 -34.23 41.67
N THR A 2 -3.74 -32.94 41.36
CA THR A 2 -3.98 -32.44 39.99
C THR A 2 -2.78 -32.88 39.16
N ALA A 3 -3.01 -33.58 38.04
CA ALA A 3 -1.94 -33.92 37.11
C ALA A 3 -1.22 -32.61 36.69
N PRO A 4 0.12 -32.60 36.56
CA PRO A 4 0.79 -31.43 36.01
C PRO A 4 0.23 -31.17 34.62
N ALA A 5 -0.18 -29.92 34.36
CA ALA A 5 -0.61 -29.52 33.02
C ALA A 5 0.53 -29.81 32.05
N THR A 6 0.26 -30.56 30.97
CA THR A 6 1.25 -30.84 29.95
C THR A 6 1.70 -29.52 29.33
N VAL A 7 2.97 -29.17 29.54
CA VAL A 7 3.60 -27.98 28.94
C VAL A 7 3.82 -28.27 27.46
N LEU A 8 3.28 -27.43 26.59
CA LEU A 8 3.46 -27.56 25.14
C LEU A 8 4.88 -27.19 24.74
N THR A 9 5.46 -27.95 23.81
CA THR A 9 6.74 -27.60 23.17
C THR A 9 6.58 -26.40 22.24
N HIS A 10 7.69 -25.71 21.92
CA HIS A 10 7.69 -24.59 20.96
C HIS A 10 7.15 -25.00 19.58
N ARG A 11 7.38 -26.25 19.17
CA ARG A 11 6.84 -26.80 17.92
C ARG A 11 5.32 -26.96 17.99
N GLU A 12 4.81 -27.56 19.06
CA GLU A 12 3.37 -27.74 19.25
C GLU A 12 2.64 -26.39 19.38
N LEU A 13 3.27 -25.39 20.01
CA LEU A 13 2.73 -24.02 20.08
C LEU A 13 2.68 -23.36 18.71
N TRP A 14 3.72 -23.51 17.89
CA TRP A 14 3.70 -23.01 16.51
C TRP A 14 2.59 -23.67 15.68
N ASP A 15 2.47 -25.01 15.76
CA ASP A 15 1.45 -25.74 15.02
C ASP A 15 0.04 -25.35 15.49
N ALA A 16 -0.13 -25.12 16.80
CA ALA A 16 -1.37 -24.61 17.35
C ALA A 16 -1.66 -23.15 16.93
N TRP A 17 -0.64 -22.30 16.82
CA TRP A 17 -0.79 -20.95 16.26
C TRP A 17 -1.30 -20.98 14.81
N SER A 18 -0.75 -21.88 13.99
CA SER A 18 -1.23 -22.09 12.62
C SER A 18 -2.67 -22.62 12.58
N ARG A 19 -3.08 -23.47 13.52
CA ARG A 19 -4.49 -23.92 13.65
C ARG A 19 -5.43 -22.78 14.04
N LEU A 20 -5.01 -21.90 14.96
CA LEU A 20 -5.78 -20.74 15.38
C LEU A 20 -6.08 -19.82 14.17
N TRP A 21 -5.06 -19.50 13.37
CA TRP A 21 -5.23 -18.73 12.12
C TRP A 21 -6.04 -19.46 11.04
N ASN A 22 -6.18 -20.78 11.14
CA ASN A 22 -7.03 -21.59 10.28
C ASN A 22 -8.42 -21.89 10.88
N GLY A 23 -8.83 -21.16 11.92
CA GLY A 23 -10.21 -21.17 12.43
C GLY A 23 -10.45 -21.99 13.69
N ASP A 24 -9.43 -22.63 14.27
CA ASP A 24 -9.55 -23.27 15.58
C ASP A 24 -9.47 -22.21 16.70
N PHE A 25 -10.52 -21.41 16.86
CA PHE A 25 -10.52 -20.30 17.83
C PHE A 25 -10.55 -20.76 19.29
N ALA A 26 -11.02 -21.99 19.54
CA ALA A 26 -11.20 -22.53 20.88
C ALA A 26 -9.88 -22.77 21.62
N ILE A 27 -8.76 -22.93 20.90
CA ILE A 27 -7.45 -23.16 21.50
C ILE A 27 -6.74 -21.89 21.99
N ALA A 28 -7.27 -20.69 21.70
CA ALA A 28 -6.57 -19.43 21.95
C ALA A 28 -6.17 -19.21 23.42
N ASP A 29 -7.10 -19.40 24.38
CA ASP A 29 -6.80 -19.26 25.82
C ASP A 29 -5.85 -20.35 26.36
N THR A 30 -5.67 -21.44 25.60
CA THR A 30 -4.73 -22.51 25.98
C THR A 30 -3.30 -22.19 25.53
N ILE A 31 -3.13 -21.60 24.35
CA ILE A 31 -1.80 -21.41 23.73
C ILE A 31 -1.22 -20.01 23.94
N LEU A 32 -2.07 -19.00 24.19
CA LEU A 32 -1.64 -17.62 24.38
C LEU A 32 -1.45 -17.31 25.87
N SER A 33 -0.45 -16.48 26.17
CA SER A 33 -0.27 -15.92 27.51
C SER A 33 -1.33 -14.86 27.79
N ARG A 34 -1.74 -14.72 29.06
CA ARG A 34 -2.65 -13.65 29.51
C ARG A 34 -1.98 -12.27 29.60
N THR A 35 -0.66 -12.24 29.44
CA THR A 35 0.16 -11.02 29.42
C THR A 35 0.89 -10.90 28.09
N MET A 36 0.30 -11.45 27.02
CA MET A 36 0.90 -11.45 25.70
C MET A 36 1.09 -10.02 25.20
N ARG A 37 2.22 -9.77 24.54
CA ARG A 37 2.43 -8.54 23.77
C ARG A 37 2.27 -8.83 22.28
N VAL A 38 1.54 -7.96 21.60
CA VAL A 38 1.35 -8.04 20.15
C VAL A 38 2.02 -6.83 19.51
N ASN A 39 2.82 -7.09 18.48
CA ASN A 39 3.60 -6.11 17.75
C ASN A 39 3.28 -6.26 16.26
N ILE A 40 2.17 -5.65 15.84
CA ILE A 40 1.66 -5.72 14.47
C ILE A 40 1.76 -4.34 13.82
N PRO A 41 1.74 -4.25 12.48
CA PRO A 41 1.61 -2.97 11.79
C PRO A 41 0.39 -2.20 12.30
N GLN A 42 0.45 -0.87 12.33
CA GLN A 42 -0.65 -0.06 12.88
C GLN A 42 -1.81 0.13 11.89
N HIS A 43 -1.58 0.04 10.59
CA HIS A 43 -2.56 0.43 9.58
C HIS A 43 -3.38 -0.76 9.09
N GLY A 44 -4.72 -0.62 9.05
CA GLY A 44 -5.66 -1.69 8.70
C GLY A 44 -5.69 -2.87 9.69
N MET A 45 -5.08 -2.67 10.87
CA MET A 45 -4.95 -3.64 11.95
C MET A 45 -5.55 -3.04 13.23
N PRO A 46 -6.02 -3.85 14.19
CA PRO A 46 -6.50 -3.34 15.48
C PRO A 46 -5.36 -2.72 16.29
N ASP A 47 -5.70 -1.85 17.25
CA ASP A 47 -4.73 -1.36 18.24
C ASP A 47 -4.09 -2.55 18.98
N PRO A 48 -2.76 -2.74 18.89
CA PRO A 48 -2.09 -3.87 19.54
C PRO A 48 -2.31 -3.93 21.06
N ALA A 49 -2.56 -2.79 21.71
CA ALA A 49 -2.86 -2.73 23.15
C ALA A 49 -4.17 -3.45 23.52
N THR A 50 -5.08 -3.63 22.55
CA THR A 50 -6.35 -4.36 22.74
C THR A 50 -6.21 -5.88 22.59
N LEU A 51 -5.05 -6.36 22.10
CA LEU A 51 -4.76 -7.77 21.84
C LEU A 51 -3.87 -8.37 22.94
N HIS A 52 -4.38 -8.43 24.16
CA HIS A 52 -3.59 -8.80 25.34
C HIS A 52 -3.87 -10.22 25.85
N ASP A 53 -4.83 -10.95 25.27
CA ASP A 53 -5.20 -12.30 25.69
C ASP A 53 -5.71 -13.20 24.54
N GLY A 54 -5.96 -14.47 24.86
CA GLY A 54 -6.48 -15.45 23.91
C GLY A 54 -7.76 -15.02 23.20
N PRO A 55 -8.84 -14.68 23.94
CA PRO A 55 -10.11 -14.27 23.35
C PRO A 55 -10.04 -13.05 22.43
N SER A 56 -9.25 -12.02 22.78
CA SER A 56 -9.08 -10.82 21.94
C SER A 56 -8.38 -11.15 20.62
N VAL A 57 -7.29 -11.93 20.65
CA VAL A 57 -6.58 -12.38 19.45
C VAL A 57 -7.46 -13.28 18.58
N ALA A 58 -8.17 -14.23 19.18
CA ALA A 58 -9.09 -15.11 18.44
C ALA A 58 -10.20 -14.31 17.74
N SER A 59 -10.75 -13.30 18.42
CA SER A 59 -11.80 -12.42 17.88
C SER A 59 -11.30 -11.60 16.70
N TRP A 60 -10.06 -11.08 16.78
CA TRP A 60 -9.42 -10.37 15.68
C TRP A 60 -9.20 -11.28 14.45
N ILE A 61 -8.63 -12.47 14.66
CA ILE A 61 -8.41 -13.44 13.58
C ILE A 61 -9.75 -13.85 12.95
N ALA A 62 -10.78 -14.10 13.74
CA ALA A 62 -12.12 -14.44 13.25
C ALA A 62 -12.72 -13.30 12.40
N ALA A 63 -12.58 -12.05 12.83
CA ALA A 63 -13.07 -10.89 12.08
C ALA A 63 -12.33 -10.68 10.76
N PHE A 64 -11.02 -10.93 10.73
CA PHE A 64 -10.25 -10.93 9.47
C PHE A 64 -10.77 -12.03 8.53
N ARG A 65 -10.86 -13.26 9.03
CA ARG A 65 -11.28 -14.44 8.24
C ARG A 65 -12.70 -14.32 7.70
N SER A 66 -13.61 -13.61 8.37
CA SER A 66 -15.00 -13.48 7.93
C SER A 66 -15.19 -12.76 6.59
N SER A 67 -14.14 -12.10 6.07
CA SER A 67 -14.17 -11.46 4.75
C SER A 67 -13.82 -12.42 3.61
N PHE A 68 -13.49 -13.67 3.91
CA PHE A 68 -13.09 -14.70 2.95
C PHE A 68 -13.97 -15.95 3.06
N ASP A 69 -13.83 -16.86 2.10
CA ASP A 69 -14.50 -18.16 2.11
C ASP A 69 -14.01 -19.08 3.23
N ASP A 70 -14.80 -20.12 3.52
CA ASP A 70 -14.48 -21.12 4.55
C ASP A 70 -13.22 -21.92 4.21
N ASP A 71 -12.87 -22.02 2.92
CA ASP A 71 -11.66 -22.68 2.42
C ASP A 71 -10.38 -21.83 2.58
N ALA A 72 -10.50 -20.56 2.99
CA ALA A 72 -9.38 -19.67 3.17
C ALA A 72 -8.41 -20.20 4.23
N ARG A 73 -7.11 -20.27 3.89
CA ARG A 73 -6.10 -20.92 4.73
C ARG A 73 -4.78 -20.19 4.71
N ILE A 74 -4.12 -20.24 5.87
CA ILE A 74 -2.72 -19.88 6.02
C ILE A 74 -1.88 -21.17 5.98
N THR A 75 -0.81 -21.18 5.19
CA THR A 75 0.12 -22.31 5.08
C THR A 75 1.56 -21.83 5.20
N GLY A 76 2.41 -22.62 5.87
CA GLY A 76 3.83 -22.29 5.99
C GLY A 76 4.56 -22.49 4.67
N GLU A 77 5.23 -21.44 4.17
CA GLU A 77 6.13 -21.52 3.02
C GLU A 77 7.57 -21.84 3.45
N LEU A 78 8.00 -21.30 4.59
CA LEU A 78 9.36 -21.47 5.10
C LEU A 78 9.39 -21.48 6.63
N GLY A 79 10.09 -22.44 7.22
CA GLY A 79 10.17 -22.62 8.66
C GLY A 79 9.05 -23.51 9.24
N PRO A 80 8.78 -23.41 10.56
CA PRO A 80 9.39 -22.47 11.46
C PRO A 80 10.81 -22.87 11.86
N PHE A 81 11.66 -21.86 11.95
CA PHE A 81 12.97 -21.93 12.57
C PHE A 81 12.81 -21.64 14.05
N ILE A 82 13.19 -22.58 14.90
CA ILE A 82 13.14 -22.41 16.36
C ILE A 82 14.55 -22.15 16.85
N VAL A 83 14.74 -21.03 17.54
CA VAL A 83 16.03 -20.61 18.10
C VAL A 83 15.78 -20.11 19.52
N GLY A 84 16.25 -20.88 20.51
CA GLY A 84 15.94 -20.61 21.93
C GLY A 84 14.43 -20.56 22.17
N ASP A 85 13.98 -19.46 22.74
CA ASP A 85 12.56 -19.21 23.06
C ASP A 85 11.79 -18.55 21.92
N TYR A 86 12.35 -18.50 20.71
CA TYR A 86 11.72 -17.88 19.56
C TYR A 86 11.42 -18.88 18.44
N ALA A 87 10.34 -18.64 17.70
CA ALA A 87 10.08 -19.25 16.40
C ALA A 87 9.84 -18.17 15.35
N ILE A 88 10.35 -18.39 14.14
CA ILE A 88 10.11 -17.54 12.97
C ILE A 88 9.66 -18.41 11.81
N GLY A 89 8.63 -18.01 11.09
CA GLY A 89 8.20 -18.68 9.88
C GLY A 89 7.52 -17.75 8.90
N ARG A 90 7.73 -18.02 7.61
CA ARG A 90 7.02 -17.37 6.51
C ARG A 90 5.80 -18.20 6.14
N TRP A 91 4.71 -17.53 5.85
CA TRP A 91 3.46 -18.14 5.45
C TRP A 91 2.87 -17.45 4.23
N VAL A 92 1.96 -18.16 3.56
CA VAL A 92 1.06 -17.62 2.54
C VAL A 92 -0.37 -17.85 3.00
N PHE A 93 -1.18 -16.79 2.91
CA PHE A 93 -2.62 -16.84 3.02
C PHE A 93 -3.21 -16.94 1.61
N GLU A 94 -4.15 -17.85 1.41
CA GLU A 94 -4.91 -18.00 0.19
C GLU A 94 -6.40 -18.07 0.53
N GLY A 95 -7.25 -17.35 -0.20
CA GLY A 95 -8.70 -17.38 0.02
C GLY A 95 -9.48 -16.67 -1.08
N THR A 96 -10.81 -16.80 -1.02
CA THR A 96 -11.71 -16.07 -1.93
C THR A 96 -12.43 -14.95 -1.18
N TRP A 97 -12.27 -13.72 -1.65
CA TRP A 97 -12.93 -12.52 -1.12
C TRP A 97 -14.46 -12.64 -1.20
N GLN A 98 -15.15 -12.38 -0.08
CA GLN A 98 -16.61 -12.40 0.01
C GLN A 98 -17.22 -11.00 0.21
N GLY A 99 -16.38 -9.98 0.40
CA GLY A 99 -16.81 -8.66 0.86
C GLY A 99 -16.55 -8.48 2.36
N GLY A 100 -16.88 -7.30 2.88
CA GLY A 100 -16.63 -6.97 4.28
C GLY A 100 -15.55 -5.91 4.42
N ARG A 101 -14.44 -6.24 5.08
CA ARG A 101 -13.34 -5.29 5.36
C ARG A 101 -12.09 -5.61 4.54
N PRO A 102 -11.43 -4.61 3.93
CA PRO A 102 -11.69 -3.16 4.06
C PRO A 102 -12.91 -2.70 3.24
N ALA A 103 -13.62 -1.67 3.74
CA ALA A 103 -14.81 -1.13 3.08
C ALA A 103 -14.50 -0.44 1.73
N ALA A 104 -13.26 0.02 1.57
CA ALA A 104 -12.75 0.61 0.33
C ALA A 104 -12.46 -0.42 -0.78
N ALA A 105 -12.62 -1.73 -0.52
CA ALA A 105 -12.42 -2.75 -1.54
C ALA A 105 -13.43 -2.59 -2.68
N THR A 106 -12.92 -2.48 -3.91
CA THR A 106 -13.72 -2.39 -5.15
C THR A 106 -13.81 -3.73 -5.86
N ALA A 107 -12.96 -4.69 -5.51
CA ALA A 107 -12.97 -6.03 -6.08
C ALA A 107 -14.31 -6.76 -5.82
N PRO A 108 -14.89 -7.43 -6.83
CA PRO A 108 -16.13 -8.16 -6.67
C PRO A 108 -15.95 -9.39 -5.75
N ALA A 109 -16.99 -9.75 -5.02
CA ALA A 109 -17.04 -11.02 -4.31
C ALA A 109 -16.77 -12.19 -5.28
N GLY A 110 -16.00 -13.19 -4.84
CA GLY A 110 -15.47 -14.25 -5.69
C GLY A 110 -14.03 -14.01 -6.18
N THR A 111 -13.43 -12.84 -5.89
CA THR A 111 -12.03 -12.55 -6.24
C THR A 111 -11.08 -13.43 -5.42
N ARG A 112 -10.23 -14.20 -6.09
CA ARG A 112 -9.18 -14.96 -5.41
C ARG A 112 -8.03 -14.04 -5.02
N VAL A 113 -7.57 -14.16 -3.78
CA VAL A 113 -6.43 -13.42 -3.27
C VAL A 113 -5.38 -14.35 -2.69
N ALA A 114 -4.13 -13.90 -2.77
CA ALA A 114 -3.03 -14.53 -2.04
C ALA A 114 -2.00 -13.49 -1.62
N PHE A 115 -1.61 -13.51 -0.35
CA PHE A 115 -0.57 -12.64 0.18
C PHE A 115 0.27 -13.39 1.21
N ARG A 116 1.45 -12.87 1.54
CA ARG A 116 2.38 -13.55 2.45
C ARG A 116 2.63 -12.71 3.69
N GLY A 117 3.22 -13.36 4.68
CA GLY A 117 3.78 -12.69 5.83
C GLY A 117 4.78 -13.55 6.55
N VAL A 118 5.32 -12.98 7.62
CA VAL A 118 6.24 -13.60 8.55
C VAL A 118 5.70 -13.40 9.95
N ASP A 119 5.59 -14.50 10.67
CA ASP A 119 5.31 -14.49 12.10
C ASP A 119 6.59 -14.75 12.87
N ILE A 120 6.79 -13.96 13.93
CA ILE A 120 7.79 -14.18 14.96
C ILE A 120 7.05 -14.39 16.27
N LEU A 121 7.29 -15.50 16.94
CA LEU A 121 6.70 -15.83 18.22
C LEU A 121 7.78 -15.96 19.28
N ARG A 122 7.56 -15.39 20.47
CA ARG A 122 8.32 -15.70 21.68
C ARG A 122 7.50 -16.58 22.59
N PHE A 123 8.13 -17.61 23.14
CA PHE A 123 7.51 -18.55 24.06
C PHE A 123 7.95 -18.29 25.49
N GLU A 124 7.06 -18.56 26.44
CA GLU A 124 7.30 -18.47 27.87
C GLU A 124 6.31 -19.40 28.59
N ASP A 125 6.79 -20.21 29.54
CA ASP A 125 5.96 -21.12 30.34
C ASP A 125 4.98 -22.00 29.53
N GLY A 126 5.43 -22.49 28.38
CA GLY A 126 4.62 -23.33 27.48
C GLY A 126 3.47 -22.60 26.79
N ARG A 127 3.59 -21.28 26.62
CA ARG A 127 2.63 -20.40 25.94
C ARG A 127 3.34 -19.42 25.01
N ILE A 128 2.60 -18.84 24.09
CA ILE A 128 3.06 -17.72 23.26
C ILE A 128 2.90 -16.45 24.09
N ALA A 129 4.02 -15.82 24.42
CA ALA A 129 4.07 -14.62 25.26
C ALA A 129 4.28 -13.35 24.46
N GLU A 130 4.72 -13.46 23.20
CA GLU A 130 4.88 -12.30 22.33
C GLU A 130 4.73 -12.69 20.86
N TYR A 131 4.14 -11.79 20.08
CA TYR A 131 3.93 -11.96 18.64
C TYR A 131 4.38 -10.72 17.90
N TRP A 132 5.13 -10.91 16.83
CA TRP A 132 5.39 -9.89 15.81
C TRP A 132 4.90 -10.37 14.45
N LEU A 133 4.23 -9.47 13.72
CA LEU A 133 3.75 -9.68 12.36
C LEU A 133 4.43 -8.71 11.40
N SER A 134 4.87 -9.23 10.26
CA SER A 134 5.14 -8.43 9.07
C SER A 134 4.52 -9.14 7.87
N ASP A 135 3.56 -8.52 7.21
CA ASP A 135 2.87 -9.08 6.05
C ASP A 135 2.86 -8.13 4.85
N ASP A 136 2.51 -8.71 3.71
CA ASP A 136 2.35 -8.03 2.43
C ASP A 136 0.91 -7.48 2.33
N GLN A 137 0.39 -6.82 3.38
CA GLN A 137 -0.99 -6.30 3.39
C GLN A 137 -1.29 -5.34 2.24
N LEU A 138 -0.27 -4.61 1.76
CA LEU A 138 -0.38 -3.75 0.58
C LEU A 138 -0.68 -4.55 -0.70
N ASP A 139 -0.11 -5.75 -0.82
CA ASP A 139 -0.38 -6.67 -1.93
C ASP A 139 -1.84 -7.14 -1.90
N LEU A 140 -2.38 -7.44 -0.71
CA LEU A 140 -3.79 -7.74 -0.53
C LEU A 140 -4.68 -6.55 -0.96
N TYR A 141 -4.35 -5.33 -0.53
CA TYR A 141 -5.12 -4.13 -0.88
C TYR A 141 -5.08 -3.82 -2.37
N ALA A 142 -3.94 -4.02 -3.03
CA ALA A 142 -3.84 -3.90 -4.48
C ALA A 142 -4.74 -4.93 -5.19
N GLN A 143 -4.75 -6.19 -4.74
CA GLN A 143 -5.63 -7.25 -5.28
C GLN A 143 -7.11 -6.94 -5.07
N LEU A 144 -7.45 -6.25 -3.97
CA LEU A 144 -8.82 -5.82 -3.67
C LEU A 144 -9.23 -4.51 -4.34
N GLY A 145 -8.34 -3.91 -5.15
CA GLY A 145 -8.61 -2.65 -5.84
C GLY A 145 -8.71 -1.44 -4.92
N VAL A 146 -8.07 -1.51 -3.75
CA VAL A 146 -7.99 -0.39 -2.78
C VAL A 146 -6.92 0.63 -3.18
N LEU A 147 -5.87 0.20 -3.91
CA LEU A 147 -4.69 0.99 -4.27
C LEU A 147 -4.55 1.21 -5.79
N GLY A 148 -5.69 1.23 -6.49
CA GLY A 148 -5.74 1.15 -7.94
C GLY A 148 -6.75 2.10 -8.55
N GLY A 149 -6.40 3.38 -8.64
CA GLY A 149 -7.01 4.25 -9.64
C GLY A 149 -6.53 3.84 -11.03
N THR A 150 -7.40 3.19 -11.83
CA THR A 150 -7.62 3.44 -13.28
C THR A 150 -8.71 2.48 -13.81
N THR A 151 -9.84 3.09 -14.20
CA THR A 151 -10.89 2.64 -15.13
C THR A 151 -11.62 1.30 -14.90
N ALA A 152 -12.84 1.41 -14.37
CA ALA A 152 -13.99 0.71 -14.91
C ALA A 152 -15.08 1.75 -15.22
N GLY A 153 -15.45 1.86 -16.51
CA GLY A 153 -16.39 2.85 -16.99
C GLY A 153 -17.74 2.79 -16.27
N SER A 154 -18.06 3.88 -15.58
CA SER A 154 -19.40 4.21 -15.10
C SER A 154 -19.83 5.44 -15.89
N GLN A 155 -20.93 5.34 -16.65
CA GLN A 155 -21.61 6.50 -17.25
C GLN A 155 -22.35 7.33 -16.17
N GLY A 156 -21.62 7.76 -15.16
CA GLY A 156 -21.97 8.89 -14.31
C GLY A 156 -21.14 10.09 -14.73
N ALA A 157 -21.62 11.31 -14.48
CA ALA A 157 -20.81 12.52 -14.69
C ALA A 157 -19.49 12.39 -13.91
N ASP A 158 -18.40 12.89 -14.50
CA ASP A 158 -17.07 12.89 -13.88
C ASP A 158 -17.16 13.68 -12.56
N PRO A 159 -16.93 13.06 -11.38
CA PRO A 159 -17.02 13.74 -10.09
C PRO A 159 -16.15 14.99 -10.01
N ALA A 160 -15.02 14.97 -10.72
CA ALA A 160 -14.12 16.11 -10.79
C ALA A 160 -14.69 17.26 -11.65
N GLU A 161 -15.47 16.96 -12.69
CA GLU A 161 -16.17 17.95 -13.51
C GLU A 161 -17.33 18.59 -12.72
N GLU A 162 -18.14 17.78 -12.02
CA GLU A 162 -19.21 18.29 -11.15
C GLU A 162 -18.69 19.19 -10.03
N LEU A 163 -17.58 18.80 -9.39
CA LEU A 163 -16.94 19.62 -8.35
C LEU A 163 -16.44 20.95 -8.92
N ARG A 164 -15.84 20.95 -10.12
CA ARG A 164 -15.35 22.18 -10.77
C ARG A 164 -16.49 23.13 -11.11
N GLU A 165 -17.59 22.64 -11.68
CA GLU A 165 -18.76 23.47 -11.97
C GLU A 165 -19.31 24.11 -10.69
N ARG A 166 -19.44 23.31 -9.63
CA ARG A 166 -19.93 23.79 -8.34
C ARG A 166 -19.00 24.79 -7.66
N LEU A 167 -17.67 24.65 -7.81
CA LEU A 167 -16.71 25.61 -7.30
C LEU A 167 -16.73 26.93 -8.09
N ALA A 168 -17.03 26.90 -9.39
CA ALA A 168 -17.12 28.10 -10.24
C ALA A 168 -18.30 29.01 -9.89
N GLU A 169 -19.38 28.46 -9.32
CA GLU A 169 -20.56 29.22 -8.88
C GLU A 169 -20.43 29.79 -7.45
N LEU A 170 -19.44 29.33 -6.69
CA LEU A 170 -19.25 29.70 -5.29
C LEU A 170 -18.28 30.88 -5.13
N PRO A 171 -18.54 31.81 -4.18
CA PRO A 171 -17.52 32.74 -3.72
C PRO A 171 -16.30 32.00 -3.17
N GLU A 172 -15.11 32.58 -3.33
CA GLU A 172 -13.83 31.96 -2.94
C GLU A 172 -13.83 31.39 -1.51
N ASP A 173 -14.31 32.17 -0.53
CA ASP A 173 -14.38 31.73 0.87
C ASP A 173 -15.29 30.50 1.07
N ALA A 174 -16.35 30.38 0.27
CA ALA A 174 -17.27 29.25 0.32
C ALA A 174 -16.68 28.02 -0.40
N GLY A 175 -16.01 28.22 -1.54
CA GLY A 175 -15.33 27.15 -2.28
C GLY A 175 -14.18 26.53 -1.48
N ARG A 176 -13.34 27.35 -0.83
CA ARG A 176 -12.26 26.85 0.04
C ARG A 176 -12.78 26.08 1.25
N LYS A 177 -13.91 26.49 1.85
CA LYS A 177 -14.56 25.74 2.94
C LYS A 177 -15.11 24.40 2.46
N LEU A 178 -15.68 24.35 1.26
CA LEU A 178 -16.15 23.10 0.67
C LEU A 178 -14.99 22.13 0.44
N LEU A 179 -13.88 22.60 -0.15
CA LEU A 179 -12.67 21.79 -0.35
C LEU A 179 -12.07 21.34 0.97
N LEU A 180 -12.04 22.19 2.00
CA LEU A 180 -11.60 21.80 3.33
C LEU A 180 -12.44 20.64 3.88
N GLN A 181 -13.77 20.70 3.74
CA GLN A 181 -14.63 19.61 4.17
C GLN A 181 -14.30 18.30 3.44
N HIS A 182 -14.11 18.36 2.12
CA HIS A 182 -13.72 17.19 1.33
C HIS A 182 -12.35 16.61 1.73
N VAL A 183 -11.37 17.46 2.04
CA VAL A 183 -10.07 17.02 2.56
C VAL A 183 -10.21 16.34 3.92
N LEU A 184 -11.05 16.87 4.81
CA LEU A 184 -11.29 16.26 6.12
C LEU A 184 -12.06 14.94 6.02
N ASP A 185 -13.02 14.86 5.09
CA ASP A 185 -13.76 13.63 4.80
C ASP A 185 -12.83 12.55 4.25
N ALA A 186 -12.00 12.88 3.26
CA ALA A 186 -11.02 11.97 2.69
C ALA A 186 -9.95 11.56 3.71
N ALA A 187 -9.53 12.46 4.60
CA ALA A 187 -8.60 12.14 5.68
C ALA A 187 -9.23 11.20 6.71
N ALA A 188 -10.50 11.40 7.06
CA ALA A 188 -11.24 10.49 7.92
C ALA A 188 -11.37 9.09 7.31
N ASP A 189 -11.62 9.01 6.00
CA ASP A 189 -11.73 7.74 5.29
C ASP A 189 -10.38 7.04 5.15
N ALA A 190 -9.31 7.78 4.81
CA ALA A 190 -7.96 7.22 4.70
C ALA A 190 -7.38 6.72 6.02
N THR A 191 -7.78 7.31 7.15
CA THR A 191 -7.30 6.95 8.50
C THR A 191 -8.26 6.06 9.28
N GLU A 192 -9.50 5.90 8.80
CA GLU A 192 -10.62 5.29 9.52
C GLU A 192 -10.98 6.01 10.85
N ILE A 193 -10.67 7.31 10.97
CA ILE A 193 -10.97 8.13 12.15
C ILE A 193 -12.12 9.09 11.82
N ALA A 194 -13.34 8.73 12.21
CA ALA A 194 -14.55 9.49 11.87
C ALA A 194 -14.57 10.91 12.46
N GLU A 195 -13.90 11.14 13.59
CA GLU A 195 -13.84 12.42 14.28
C GLU A 195 -13.18 13.52 13.45
N LEU A 196 -12.28 13.15 12.52
CA LEU A 196 -11.58 14.09 11.64
C LEU A 196 -12.52 14.90 10.76
N ARG A 197 -13.71 14.38 10.43
CA ARG A 197 -14.75 15.07 9.63
C ARG A 197 -15.22 16.37 10.26
N THR A 198 -14.99 16.55 11.56
CA THR A 198 -15.39 17.72 12.35
C THR A 198 -14.21 18.57 12.82
N ALA A 199 -12.98 18.23 12.44
CA ALA A 199 -11.79 18.96 12.84
C ALA A 199 -11.75 20.38 12.24
N SER A 200 -11.00 21.29 12.87
CA SER A 200 -10.85 22.67 12.37
C SER A 200 -10.07 22.75 11.05
N GLY A 201 -9.21 21.75 10.79
CA GLY A 201 -8.32 21.70 9.63
C GLY A 201 -6.99 22.43 9.79
N ASP A 202 -6.71 23.00 10.97
CA ASP A 202 -5.47 23.73 11.26
C ASP A 202 -4.38 22.83 11.87
N GLU A 203 -4.77 21.68 12.40
CA GLU A 203 -3.84 20.68 12.93
C GLU A 203 -3.09 19.96 11.83
N SER A 204 -1.86 19.54 12.12
CA SER A 204 -1.03 18.85 11.14
C SER A 204 -1.59 17.46 10.84
N PHE A 205 -1.49 17.04 9.59
CA PHE A 205 -1.86 15.70 9.15
C PHE A 205 -1.22 14.61 10.01
N LEU A 206 0.05 14.77 10.42
CA LEU A 206 0.73 13.84 11.33
C LEU A 206 0.04 13.74 12.69
N THR A 207 -0.40 14.86 13.27
CA THR A 207 -1.14 14.89 14.54
C THR A 207 -2.51 14.25 14.41
N LEU A 208 -3.15 14.42 13.24
CA LEU A 208 -4.44 13.83 12.89
C LEU A 208 -4.34 12.35 12.50
N GLY A 209 -3.16 11.74 12.59
CA GLY A 209 -2.96 10.31 12.32
C GLY A 209 -2.64 9.94 10.87
N VAL A 210 -2.48 10.94 9.99
CA VAL A 210 -2.04 10.71 8.61
C VAL A 210 -0.52 10.44 8.59
N ASN A 211 -0.15 9.28 8.09
CA ASN A 211 1.23 8.82 7.89
C ASN A 211 1.54 8.62 6.39
N SER A 212 2.72 8.10 6.07
CA SER A 212 3.17 7.89 4.68
C SER A 212 2.23 7.02 3.83
N LEU A 213 1.55 6.05 4.43
CA LEU A 213 0.62 5.16 3.71
C LEU A 213 -0.74 5.82 3.55
N THR A 214 -1.31 6.38 4.61
CA THR A 214 -2.60 7.08 4.52
C THR A 214 -2.50 8.36 3.70
N ALA A 215 -1.32 8.96 3.55
CA ALA A 215 -1.08 10.07 2.65
C ALA A 215 -1.21 9.67 1.17
N VAL A 216 -0.86 8.42 0.81
CA VAL A 216 -1.09 7.89 -0.53
C VAL A 216 -2.59 7.75 -0.77
N VAL A 217 -3.30 7.08 0.14
CA VAL A 217 -4.76 6.87 0.04
C VAL A 217 -5.51 8.20 0.02
N LEU A 218 -5.14 9.15 0.90
CA LEU A 218 -5.69 10.51 0.90
C LEU A 218 -5.47 11.21 -0.44
N GLY A 219 -4.26 11.08 -1.02
CA GLY A 219 -3.92 11.63 -2.33
C GLY A 219 -4.79 11.06 -3.43
N GLU A 220 -4.99 9.73 -3.45
CA GLU A 220 -5.83 9.05 -4.45
C GLU A 220 -7.31 9.43 -4.32
N LEU A 221 -7.88 9.44 -3.11
CA LEU A 221 -9.27 9.83 -2.87
C LEU A 221 -9.53 11.28 -3.33
N LEU A 222 -8.58 12.17 -3.08
CA LEU A 222 -8.68 13.57 -3.51
C LEU A 222 -8.38 13.75 -5.00
N ASP A 223 -7.51 12.95 -5.60
CA ASP A 223 -7.27 12.95 -7.05
C ASP A 223 -8.53 12.48 -7.79
N GLU A 224 -9.20 11.41 -7.33
CA GLU A 224 -10.47 10.96 -7.90
C GLU A 224 -11.57 12.03 -7.80
N LEU A 225 -11.67 12.70 -6.65
CA LEU A 225 -12.69 13.72 -6.41
C LEU A 225 -12.42 15.04 -7.18
N THR A 226 -11.16 15.41 -7.34
CA THR A 226 -10.78 16.75 -7.88
C THR A 226 -10.20 16.69 -9.30
N GLY A 227 -9.77 15.52 -9.75
CA GLY A 227 -8.98 15.30 -10.95
C GLY A 227 -7.61 16.01 -10.92
N VAL A 228 -7.13 16.38 -9.73
CA VAL A 228 -5.79 16.97 -9.54
C VAL A 228 -4.86 15.87 -9.06
N PRO A 229 -3.82 15.49 -9.83
CA PRO A 229 -2.90 14.44 -9.42
C PRO A 229 -2.13 14.89 -8.18
N LEU A 230 -2.41 14.24 -7.05
CA LEU A 230 -1.73 14.46 -5.79
C LEU A 230 -0.74 13.33 -5.55
N THR A 231 0.54 13.66 -5.54
CA THR A 231 1.56 12.72 -5.06
C THR A 231 1.57 12.72 -3.53
N PRO A 232 2.05 11.65 -2.87
CA PRO A 232 2.18 11.60 -1.41
C PRO A 232 3.02 12.75 -0.86
N THR A 233 3.99 13.24 -1.63
CA THR A 233 4.81 14.41 -1.29
C THR A 233 3.98 15.68 -1.14
N THR A 234 2.89 15.85 -1.89
CA THR A 234 2.02 17.03 -1.81
C THR A 234 1.33 17.14 -0.45
N VAL A 235 0.96 16.01 0.17
CA VAL A 235 0.38 15.98 1.52
C VAL A 235 1.42 16.43 2.57
N PHE A 236 2.70 16.13 2.34
CA PHE A 236 3.79 16.61 3.21
C PHE A 236 4.15 18.08 2.96
N ASP A 237 4.07 18.54 1.71
CA ASP A 237 4.30 19.94 1.34
C ASP A 237 3.16 20.86 1.82
N GLN A 238 1.96 20.30 2.01
CA GLN A 238 0.76 20.96 2.54
C GLN A 238 0.33 20.30 3.86
N PRO A 239 1.03 20.57 4.97
CA PRO A 239 1.00 19.71 6.16
C PRO A 239 -0.30 19.77 6.97
N THR A 240 -1.29 20.58 6.57
CA THR A 240 -2.60 20.68 7.25
C THR A 240 -3.75 20.52 6.24
N PRO A 241 -4.93 20.03 6.66
CA PRO A 241 -6.11 19.98 5.81
C PRO A 241 -6.45 21.30 5.12
N ARG A 242 -6.32 22.42 5.85
CA ARG A 242 -6.56 23.77 5.29
C ARG A 242 -5.53 24.14 4.22
N ALA A 243 -4.25 23.87 4.45
CA ALA A 243 -3.20 24.15 3.47
C ALA A 243 -3.40 23.33 2.18
N LEU A 244 -3.78 22.06 2.32
CA LEU A 244 -4.06 21.21 1.17
C LEU A 244 -5.32 21.68 0.40
N ALA A 245 -6.37 22.10 1.10
CA ALA A 245 -7.56 22.67 0.47
C ALA A 245 -7.25 23.98 -0.29
N ASP A 246 -6.41 24.85 0.25
CA ASP A 246 -5.96 26.08 -0.41
C ASP A 246 -5.10 25.79 -1.65
N HIS A 247 -4.24 24.76 -1.58
CA HIS A 247 -3.47 24.27 -2.72
C HIS A 247 -4.38 23.74 -3.83
N LEU A 248 -5.36 22.91 -3.48
CA LEU A 248 -6.36 22.38 -4.41
C LEU A 248 -7.19 23.49 -5.05
N TRP A 249 -7.64 24.49 -4.27
CA TRP A 249 -8.33 25.67 -4.79
C TRP A 249 -7.50 26.37 -5.85
N THR A 250 -6.21 26.63 -5.56
CA THR A 250 -5.30 27.27 -6.51
C THR A 250 -5.15 26.42 -7.78
N ARG A 251 -4.96 25.11 -7.64
CA ARG A 251 -4.82 24.19 -8.78
C ARG A 251 -6.07 24.16 -9.65
N LEU A 252 -7.25 24.02 -9.05
CA LEU A 252 -8.52 23.89 -9.76
C LEU A 252 -8.94 25.20 -10.45
N THR A 253 -8.63 26.35 -9.85
CA THR A 253 -8.96 27.66 -10.41
C THR A 253 -7.90 28.19 -11.39
N THR A 254 -6.63 27.78 -11.24
CA THR A 254 -5.53 28.16 -12.15
C THR A 254 -5.40 27.21 -13.35
N SER A 255 -5.91 25.97 -13.27
CA SER A 255 -5.85 24.98 -14.36
C SER A 255 -6.68 25.34 -15.61
N ALA A 256 -7.38 26.47 -15.61
CA ALA A 256 -7.99 27.05 -16.81
C ALA A 256 -6.97 27.72 -17.75
N GLU A 257 -5.73 27.99 -17.31
CA GLU A 257 -4.69 28.62 -18.13
C GLU A 257 -3.36 27.84 -18.06
N GLY A 258 -3.20 26.84 -18.94
CA GLY A 258 -1.87 26.41 -19.41
C GLY A 258 -1.20 25.21 -18.71
N ALA A 259 -1.82 24.03 -18.69
CA ALA A 259 -1.15 22.81 -18.24
C ALA A 259 -0.02 22.34 -19.20
N PRO A 260 1.11 21.82 -18.68
CA PRO A 260 2.16 21.22 -19.50
C PRO A 260 1.68 19.88 -20.08
N VAL A 261 1.87 19.74 -21.39
CA VAL A 261 1.42 18.57 -22.14
C VAL A 261 2.23 17.33 -21.73
N SER A 262 1.54 16.27 -21.30
CA SER A 262 2.15 14.94 -21.12
C SER A 262 2.88 14.50 -22.39
N LEU A 263 4.06 13.88 -22.26
CA LEU A 263 4.87 13.43 -23.39
C LEU A 263 4.07 12.50 -24.32
N SER A 264 3.25 11.61 -23.77
CA SER A 264 2.38 10.72 -24.55
C SER A 264 1.32 11.50 -25.34
N ALA A 265 0.73 12.54 -24.74
CA ALA A 265 -0.22 13.42 -25.44
C ALA A 265 0.48 14.30 -26.50
N ALA A 266 1.76 14.62 -26.32
CA ALA A 266 2.56 15.29 -27.34
C ALA A 266 2.85 14.35 -28.52
N LEU A 267 3.14 13.07 -28.26
CA LEU A 267 3.39 12.05 -29.28
C LEU A 267 2.12 11.77 -30.09
N ASN A 268 0.97 11.55 -29.45
CA ASN A 268 -0.29 11.31 -30.16
C ASN A 268 -0.66 12.48 -31.08
N ARG A 269 -0.51 13.73 -30.61
CA ARG A 269 -0.77 14.91 -31.46
C ARG A 269 0.17 15.01 -32.66
N LEU A 270 1.39 14.51 -32.53
CA LEU A 270 2.35 14.45 -33.63
C LEU A 270 1.96 13.36 -34.65
N GLU A 271 1.49 12.21 -34.18
CA GLU A 271 0.99 11.12 -35.03
C GLU A 271 -0.25 11.53 -35.81
N ASP A 272 -1.21 12.19 -35.14
CA ASP A 272 -2.42 12.74 -35.77
C ASP A 272 -2.05 13.77 -36.84
N ALA A 273 -1.17 14.73 -36.52
CA ALA A 273 -0.70 15.74 -37.47
C ALA A 273 0.06 15.12 -38.66
N ALA A 274 0.79 14.02 -38.45
CA ALA A 274 1.48 13.32 -39.52
C ALA A 274 0.51 12.56 -40.45
N ALA A 275 -0.60 12.05 -39.91
CA ALA A 275 -1.64 11.36 -40.68
C ALA A 275 -2.42 12.30 -41.60
N GLU A 276 -2.55 13.58 -41.24
CA GLU A 276 -3.20 14.61 -42.05
C GLU A 276 -2.36 15.12 -43.23
N LEU A 277 -1.06 14.81 -43.29
CA LEU A 277 -0.22 15.18 -44.43
C LEU A 277 -0.55 14.25 -45.62
N THR A 278 -1.16 14.80 -46.67
CA THR A 278 -1.75 14.02 -47.78
C THR A 278 -0.88 13.89 -49.02
N GLY A 279 0.25 14.60 -49.09
CA GLY A 279 1.30 14.37 -50.10
C GLY A 279 1.41 15.39 -51.23
N ASP A 280 0.73 16.53 -51.13
CA ASP A 280 0.92 17.65 -52.06
C ASP A 280 2.27 18.37 -51.83
N ASP A 281 2.72 19.22 -52.77
CA ASP A 281 4.08 19.81 -52.77
C ASP A 281 4.45 20.59 -51.48
N ALA A 282 3.45 21.17 -50.80
CA ALA A 282 3.62 21.84 -49.52
C ALA A 282 3.77 20.83 -48.36
N ASP A 283 2.92 19.80 -48.33
CA ASP A 283 2.96 18.71 -47.36
C ASP A 283 4.23 17.86 -47.49
N GLY A 284 4.76 17.73 -48.71
CA GLY A 284 6.00 17.02 -48.99
C GLY A 284 7.22 17.61 -48.28
N ARG A 285 7.35 18.94 -48.29
CA ARG A 285 8.42 19.65 -47.58
C ARG A 285 8.28 19.55 -46.06
N LEU A 286 7.07 19.73 -45.54
CA LEU A 286 6.79 19.63 -44.10
C LEU A 286 7.04 18.20 -43.59
N ARG A 287 6.65 17.18 -44.36
CA ARG A 287 6.92 15.77 -44.03
C ARG A 287 8.42 15.47 -43.99
N ALA A 288 9.19 15.99 -44.94
CA ALA A 288 10.64 15.82 -44.96
C ALA A 288 11.32 16.48 -43.74
N GLU A 289 10.85 17.66 -43.34
CA GLU A 289 11.36 18.35 -42.14
C GLU A 289 11.00 17.58 -40.85
N LEU A 290 9.76 17.11 -40.73
CA LEU A 290 9.28 16.33 -39.58
C LEU A 290 10.09 15.02 -39.43
N ALA A 291 10.28 14.29 -40.54
CA ALA A 291 11.08 13.06 -40.56
C ALA A 291 12.54 13.30 -40.16
N GLY A 292 13.16 14.40 -40.62
CA GLY A 292 14.53 14.74 -40.25
C GLY A 292 14.69 15.05 -38.76
N ARG A 293 13.75 15.79 -38.17
CA ARG A 293 13.76 16.11 -36.72
C ARG A 293 13.53 14.87 -35.86
N LEU A 294 12.62 13.98 -36.27
CA LEU A 294 12.37 12.72 -35.58
C LEU A 294 13.54 11.75 -35.68
N GLY A 295 14.22 11.67 -36.83
CA GLY A 295 15.45 10.90 -36.99
C GLY A 295 16.56 11.38 -36.05
N ALA A 296 16.80 12.69 -35.99
CA ALA A 296 17.79 13.27 -35.08
C ALA A 296 17.45 13.06 -33.59
N LEU A 297 16.15 13.03 -33.25
CA LEU A 297 15.69 12.69 -31.90
C LEU A 297 15.93 11.20 -31.61
N LEU A 298 15.62 10.32 -32.55
CA LEU A 298 15.81 8.87 -32.45
C LEU A 298 17.30 8.53 -32.27
N ASP A 299 18.19 9.19 -33.01
CA ASP A 299 19.64 9.01 -32.87
C ASP A 299 20.16 9.39 -31.48
N ARG A 300 19.52 10.37 -30.82
CA ARG A 300 19.86 10.78 -29.45
C ARG A 300 19.30 9.85 -28.39
N LEU A 301 18.16 9.21 -28.67
CA LEU A 301 17.46 8.33 -27.74
C LEU A 301 17.89 6.87 -27.87
N THR A 302 18.47 6.49 -29.00
CA THR A 302 18.98 5.14 -29.23
C THR A 302 20.43 5.06 -28.75
N PRO A 303 20.74 4.27 -27.71
CA PRO A 303 22.12 4.08 -27.29
C PRO A 303 22.91 3.39 -28.41
N ALA A 304 24.16 3.83 -28.61
CA ALA A 304 25.04 3.25 -29.63
C ALA A 304 25.20 1.73 -29.41
N PRO A 305 25.32 0.91 -30.48
CA PRO A 305 25.57 -0.51 -30.32
C PRO A 305 26.92 -0.70 -29.62
N GLU A 306 26.91 -1.33 -28.45
CA GLU A 306 28.11 -1.64 -27.68
C GLU A 306 29.04 -2.56 -28.48
N GLY A 307 30.03 -1.96 -29.14
CA GLY A 307 31.16 -2.65 -29.72
C GLY A 307 32.29 -2.77 -28.71
N ALA A 308 32.47 -4.00 -28.20
CA ALA A 308 33.73 -4.56 -27.70
C ALA A 308 34.49 -3.77 -26.61
N VAL A 309 34.07 -3.92 -25.36
CA VAL A 309 35.01 -3.91 -24.24
C VAL A 309 35.16 -5.35 -23.75
N ALA A 310 36.36 -5.90 -23.90
CA ALA A 310 36.77 -7.15 -23.28
C ALA A 310 36.82 -6.98 -21.75
N GLY A 311 35.65 -6.96 -21.12
CA GLY A 311 35.49 -7.13 -19.68
C GLY A 311 35.27 -8.60 -19.40
N LYS A 312 36.16 -9.23 -18.63
CA LYS A 312 35.98 -10.60 -18.14
C LYS A 312 34.59 -10.76 -17.53
N PRO A 313 33.92 -11.91 -17.72
CA PRO A 313 32.61 -12.14 -17.14
C PRO A 313 32.74 -12.02 -15.62
N VAL A 314 31.87 -11.22 -15.02
CA VAL A 314 31.61 -11.26 -13.59
C VAL A 314 31.13 -12.69 -13.33
N GLN A 315 31.99 -13.49 -12.70
CA GLN A 315 31.60 -14.82 -12.25
C GLN A 315 30.45 -14.63 -11.27
N ALA A 316 29.42 -15.47 -11.40
CA ALA A 316 28.37 -15.59 -10.42
C ALA A 316 29.02 -15.84 -9.05
N THR A 317 29.04 -14.80 -8.20
CA THR A 317 29.32 -14.95 -6.78
C THR A 317 28.31 -15.96 -6.24
N SER A 318 28.80 -17.13 -5.83
CA SER A 318 27.95 -18.16 -5.24
C SER A 318 27.41 -17.65 -3.89
N ALA A 319 26.29 -18.21 -3.44
CA ALA A 319 25.65 -17.82 -2.18
C ALA A 319 26.60 -17.83 -0.97
N GLU A 320 27.66 -18.64 -1.00
CA GLU A 320 28.70 -18.70 0.05
C GLU A 320 29.52 -17.40 0.17
N GLU A 321 29.81 -16.70 -0.93
CA GLU A 321 30.60 -15.45 -0.88
C GLU A 321 29.76 -14.27 -0.35
N LEU A 322 28.45 -14.26 -0.63
CA LEU A 322 27.50 -13.31 -0.07
C LEU A 322 27.29 -13.53 1.44
N LEU A 323 27.21 -14.79 1.88
CA LEU A 323 27.10 -15.15 3.30
C LEU A 323 28.38 -14.81 4.09
N ALA A 324 29.56 -15.06 3.51
CA ALA A 324 30.84 -14.68 4.13
C ALA A 324 30.99 -13.15 4.30
N TYR A 325 30.50 -12.37 3.33
CA TYR A 325 30.52 -10.91 3.42
C TYR A 325 29.59 -10.37 4.53
N LEU A 326 28.42 -11.01 4.73
CA LEU A 326 27.49 -10.66 5.80
C LEU A 326 28.03 -11.03 7.20
N ASP A 327 28.67 -12.19 7.33
CA ASP A 327 29.32 -12.60 8.60
C ASP A 327 30.45 -11.65 9.03
N THR A 328 31.10 -10.99 8.07
CA THR A 328 32.17 -10.01 8.38
C THR A 328 31.61 -8.69 8.93
N ARG A 329 30.33 -8.37 8.68
CA ARG A 329 29.67 -7.12 9.08
C ARG A 329 28.78 -7.27 10.32
N LEU A 330 28.36 -8.48 10.66
CA LEU A 330 27.38 -8.77 11.73
C LEU A 330 27.96 -9.52 12.93
N ARG A 331 29.28 -9.63 13.05
CA ARG A 331 29.88 -10.20 14.26
C ARG A 331 29.48 -9.36 15.48
N PRO A 332 29.05 -9.97 16.60
CA PRO A 332 28.83 -9.25 17.85
C PRO A 332 30.11 -8.51 18.23
N LEU A 333 29.97 -7.27 18.73
CA LEU A 333 31.06 -6.61 19.42
C LEU A 333 31.37 -7.45 20.66
N ASP A 334 32.42 -8.27 20.58
CA ASP A 334 32.97 -8.94 21.74
C ASP A 334 33.39 -7.86 22.76
N ASP A 335 32.88 -8.01 23.97
CA ASP A 335 33.19 -7.17 25.13
C ASP A 335 34.71 -7.00 25.29
N ALA A 336 35.20 -5.78 25.04
CA ALA A 336 36.51 -5.35 25.49
C ALA A 336 36.32 -4.63 26.83
N GLY A 337 36.86 -5.26 27.89
CA GLY A 337 36.84 -4.75 29.27
C GLY A 337 37.67 -3.50 29.54
#